data_AF-A0A8R7QP92-F1
#
_entry.id   AF-A0A8R7QP92-F1
#
_cell.length_a   1.000
_cell.length_b   1.000
_cell.length_c   1.000
_cell.angle_alpha   90.00
_cell.angle_beta   90.00
_cell.angle_gamma   90.00
#
_symmetry.space_group_name_H-M   'P 1'
#
loop_
_entity.id
_entity.type
_entity.pdbx_description
1 polymer ?
#
loop_
_entity_poly.entity_id
_entity_poly.type
_entity_poly.pdbx_seq_one_letter_code
_entity_poly.pdbx_strand_id
1 'polypeptide(L)'
;MSESNSGFSLYTFAEVNDATENFSKRVGEGGFGPVFEGKLPNGEQIAVKRLKLNSVQGLVEFKNEIRLIAKLQHINLVRLLGCCIEGNERMLVYEYMPERSLDSFIIGSSGKFSWHVRARIIEGIAQGLLYIHEQSHLCVVHR
;
A
#
# COMPACT_ATOMS: atom_id res chain seq x y z
N MET A 1 25.78 -1.65 -19.20
CA MET A 1 25.48 -2.36 -17.94
C MET A 1 25.04 -1.33 -16.91
N SER A 2 24.06 -1.73 -16.10
CA SER A 2 23.33 -1.00 -15.04
C SER A 2 22.34 0.09 -15.49
N GLU A 3 21.21 -0.37 -16.04
CA GLU A 3 19.95 0.35 -15.80
C GLU A 3 19.51 0.10 -14.35
N SER A 4 19.14 1.19 -13.70
CA SER A 4 18.81 1.34 -12.29
C SER A 4 17.74 0.38 -11.80
N ASN A 5 18.04 -0.31 -10.69
CA ASN A 5 17.11 -1.14 -9.93
C ASN A 5 16.04 -0.26 -9.26
N SER A 6 15.02 0.17 -9.99
CA SER A 6 13.83 0.79 -9.38
C SER A 6 12.91 -0.34 -8.92
N GLY A 7 12.77 -0.54 -7.60
CA GLY A 7 11.87 -1.54 -7.00
C GLY A 7 10.36 -1.29 -7.20
N PHE A 8 9.99 -0.63 -8.29
CA PHE A 8 8.64 -0.28 -8.72
C PHE A 8 8.37 -0.87 -10.10
N SER A 9 7.28 -1.62 -10.25
CA SER A 9 6.91 -2.34 -11.47
C SER A 9 5.58 -1.85 -12.06
N LEU A 10 5.49 -1.87 -13.40
CA LEU A 10 4.21 -1.71 -14.09
C LEU A 10 3.62 -3.09 -14.37
N TYR A 11 2.42 -3.33 -13.86
CA TYR A 11 1.68 -4.57 -14.08
C TYR A 11 0.56 -4.36 -15.08
N THR A 12 0.34 -5.36 -15.93
CA THR A 12 -0.86 -5.47 -16.77
C THR A 12 -2.07 -5.85 -15.93
N PHE A 13 -3.27 -5.59 -16.45
CA PHE A 13 -4.50 -6.04 -15.80
C PHE A 13 -4.52 -7.57 -15.67
N ALA A 14 -4.07 -8.29 -16.71
CA ALA A 14 -4.02 -9.75 -16.70
C ALA A 14 -3.14 -10.28 -15.56
N GLU A 15 -1.94 -9.73 -15.36
CA GLU A 15 -1.05 -10.15 -14.27
C GLU A 15 -1.67 -9.92 -12.89
N VAL A 16 -2.32 -8.76 -12.68
CA VAL A 16 -2.98 -8.45 -11.41
C VAL A 16 -4.23 -9.32 -11.21
N ASN A 17 -4.99 -9.55 -12.27
CA ASN A 17 -6.17 -10.41 -12.26
C ASN A 17 -5.79 -11.85 -11.88
N ASP A 18 -4.74 -12.39 -12.49
CA ASP A 18 -4.25 -13.73 -12.21
C ASP A 18 -3.68 -13.83 -10.79
N ALA A 19 -2.88 -12.85 -10.37
CA ALA A 19 -2.30 -12.81 -9.02
C ALA A 19 -3.36 -12.71 -7.92
N THR A 20 -4.53 -12.10 -8.19
CA THR A 20 -5.63 -11.94 -7.22
C THR A 20 -6.74 -12.97 -7.40
N GLU A 21 -6.55 -13.98 -8.26
CA GLU A 21 -7.55 -14.98 -8.60
C GLU A 21 -8.90 -14.33 -8.97
N ASN A 22 -8.86 -13.36 -9.88
CA ASN A 22 -9.99 -12.52 -10.29
C ASN A 22 -10.61 -11.75 -9.11
N PHE A 23 -9.77 -11.12 -8.30
CA PHE A 23 -10.15 -10.30 -7.14
C PHE A 23 -11.03 -11.06 -6.12
N SER A 24 -10.78 -12.35 -5.91
CA SER A 24 -11.63 -13.24 -5.10
C SER A 24 -11.60 -12.94 -3.59
N LYS A 25 -10.44 -12.54 -3.07
CA LYS A 25 -10.23 -12.34 -1.63
C LYS A 25 -10.03 -10.87 -1.28
N ARG A 26 -11.09 -10.27 -0.73
CA ARG A 26 -11.05 -8.90 -0.21
C ARG A 26 -10.52 -8.87 1.21
N VAL A 27 -9.51 -8.03 1.46
CA VAL A 27 -8.86 -7.86 2.78
C VAL A 27 -9.16 -6.52 3.44
N GLY A 28 -9.72 -5.56 2.69
CA GLY A 28 -10.14 -4.29 3.25
C GLY A 28 -10.91 -3.40 2.29
N GLU A 29 -11.34 -2.26 2.82
CA GLU A 29 -11.82 -1.12 2.04
C GLU A 29 -11.10 0.13 2.56
N GLY A 30 -10.28 0.73 1.71
CA GLY A 30 -9.75 2.07 1.99
C GLY A 30 -10.71 3.13 1.46
N GLY A 31 -10.45 4.40 1.77
CA GLY A 31 -11.25 5.54 1.27
C GLY A 31 -11.37 5.63 -0.25
N PHE A 32 -10.50 4.95 -1.00
CA PHE A 32 -10.41 5.05 -2.45
C PHE A 32 -10.73 3.75 -3.20
N GLY A 33 -11.15 2.70 -2.49
CA GLY A 33 -11.56 1.44 -3.10
C GLY A 33 -11.24 0.20 -2.29
N PRO A 34 -11.73 -0.96 -2.76
CA PRO A 34 -11.43 -2.26 -2.16
C PRO A 34 -9.94 -2.62 -2.29
N VAL A 35 -9.45 -3.33 -1.28
CA VAL A 35 -8.11 -3.94 -1.26
C VAL A 35 -8.26 -5.45 -1.31
N PHE A 36 -7.54 -6.09 -2.22
CA PHE A 36 -7.53 -7.52 -2.44
C PHE A 36 -6.16 -8.12 -2.10
N GLU A 37 -6.17 -9.34 -1.59
CA GLU A 37 -4.95 -10.13 -1.45
C GLU A 37 -4.62 -10.80 -2.79
N GLY A 38 -3.33 -10.91 -3.08
CA GLY A 38 -2.85 -11.68 -4.23
C GLY A 38 -1.46 -12.25 -3.99
N LYS A 39 -1.02 -13.06 -4.94
CA LYS A 39 0.30 -13.68 -4.93
C LYS A 39 0.90 -13.61 -6.33
N LEU A 40 2.07 -12.99 -6.44
CA LEU A 40 2.82 -12.91 -7.69
C LEU A 40 3.43 -14.28 -8.07
N PRO A 41 3.80 -14.51 -9.35
CA PRO A 41 4.39 -15.78 -9.79
C PRO A 41 5.68 -16.17 -9.06
N ASN A 42 6.44 -15.18 -8.56
CA ASN A 42 7.64 -15.38 -7.75
C ASN A 42 7.33 -15.82 -6.29
N GLY A 43 6.06 -15.89 -5.91
CA GLY A 43 5.60 -16.27 -4.59
C GLY A 43 5.39 -15.11 -3.61
N GLU A 44 5.74 -13.88 -3.98
CA GLU A 44 5.56 -12.68 -3.16
C GLU A 44 4.07 -12.39 -2.95
N GLN A 45 3.66 -12.24 -1.69
CA GLN A 45 2.29 -11.84 -1.34
C GLN A 45 2.14 -10.33 -1.52
N ILE A 46 1.02 -9.92 -2.11
CA ILE A 46 0.74 -8.53 -2.44
C ILE A 46 -0.65 -8.11 -1.95
N ALA A 47 -0.80 -6.81 -1.72
CA ALA A 47 -2.09 -6.17 -1.50
C ALA A 47 -2.41 -5.24 -2.68
N VAL A 48 -3.52 -5.49 -3.36
CA VAL A 48 -3.95 -4.75 -4.56
C VAL A 48 -5.10 -3.83 -4.20
N LYS A 49 -4.85 -2.53 -4.17
CA LYS A 49 -5.88 -1.50 -3.98
C LYS A 49 -6.42 -1.08 -5.35
N ARG A 50 -7.64 -1.52 -5.68
CA ARG A 50 -8.32 -1.19 -6.94
C ARG A 50 -9.14 0.08 -6.77
N LEU A 51 -8.78 1.13 -7.51
CA LEU A 51 -9.35 2.46 -7.31
C LEU A 51 -10.65 2.64 -8.11
N LYS A 52 -11.65 3.27 -7.48
CA LYS A 52 -12.90 3.65 -8.17
C LYS A 52 -12.65 4.93 -8.98
N LEU A 53 -12.67 4.86 -10.31
CA LEU A 53 -12.43 6.01 -11.20
C LEU A 53 -13.60 7.03 -11.30
N ASN A 54 -14.57 6.98 -10.39
CA ASN A 54 -15.85 7.68 -10.55
C ASN A 54 -15.75 9.21 -10.34
N SER A 55 -14.55 9.78 -10.20
CA SER A 55 -14.34 11.21 -10.04
C SER A 55 -12.97 11.65 -10.54
N VAL A 56 -12.88 12.91 -11.00
CA VAL A 56 -11.62 13.60 -11.31
C VAL A 56 -10.64 13.57 -10.11
N GLN A 57 -11.19 13.54 -8.89
CA GLN A 57 -10.46 13.44 -7.63
C GLN A 57 -9.66 12.13 -7.51
N GLY A 58 -10.26 10.99 -7.87
CA GLY A 58 -9.59 9.68 -7.78
C GLY A 58 -8.38 9.54 -8.70
N LEU A 59 -8.37 10.21 -9.86
CA LEU A 59 -7.22 10.24 -10.76
C LEU A 59 -6.08 11.11 -10.21
N VAL A 60 -6.41 12.23 -9.56
CA VAL A 60 -5.42 13.11 -8.90
C VAL A 60 -4.77 12.38 -7.72
N GLU A 61 -5.58 11.71 -6.90
CA GLU A 61 -5.11 10.90 -5.78
C GLU A 61 -4.24 9.75 -6.24
N PHE A 62 -4.63 9.03 -7.30
CA PHE A 62 -3.79 7.99 -7.90
C PHE A 62 -2.42 8.52 -8.35
N LYS A 63 -2.40 9.64 -9.06
CA LYS A 63 -1.14 10.26 -9.52
C LYS A 63 -0.28 10.73 -8.35
N ASN A 64 -0.89 11.26 -7.29
CA ASN A 64 -0.19 11.65 -6.08
C ASN A 64 0.38 10.43 -5.36
N GLU A 65 -0.41 9.37 -5.19
CA GLU A 65 -0.01 8.15 -4.50
C GLU A 65 1.17 7.48 -5.23
N ILE A 66 1.14 7.39 -6.57
CA ILE A 66 2.29 6.90 -7.36
C ILE A 66 3.51 7.82 -7.21
N ARG A 67 3.35 9.13 -7.38
CA ARG A 67 4.49 10.07 -7.38
C ARG A 67 5.17 10.16 -6.02
N LEU A 68 4.38 10.09 -4.95
CA LEU A 68 4.83 10.25 -3.58
C LEU A 68 5.33 8.91 -3.04
N ILE A 69 4.49 7.88 -3.01
CA ILE A 69 4.79 6.64 -2.29
C ILE A 69 5.85 5.80 -3.00
N ALA A 70 5.93 5.82 -4.34
CA ALA A 70 6.98 5.06 -5.04
C ALA A 70 8.41 5.53 -4.68
N LYS A 71 8.56 6.74 -4.14
CA LYS A 71 9.84 7.32 -3.73
C LYS A 71 10.10 7.25 -2.22
N LEU A 72 9.11 6.82 -1.44
CA LEU A 72 9.22 6.70 0.01
C LEU A 72 9.59 5.27 0.36
N GLN A 73 10.75 5.10 0.97
CA GLN A 73 11.22 3.79 1.44
C GLN A 73 11.64 3.95 2.89
N HIS A 74 10.85 3.38 3.79
CA HIS A 74 11.08 3.43 5.22
C HIS A 74 10.48 2.18 5.88
N ILE A 75 11.13 1.65 6.91
CA ILE A 75 10.69 0.43 7.61
C ILE A 75 9.30 0.55 8.25
N ASN A 76 8.85 1.77 8.53
CA ASN A 76 7.53 2.06 9.09
C ASN A 76 6.54 2.62 8.07
N LEU A 77 6.80 2.45 6.77
CA LEU A 77 5.85 2.76 5.70
C LEU A 77 5.61 1.50 4.86
N VAL A 78 4.36 1.26 4.49
CA VAL A 78 4.01 0.16 3.59
C VAL A 78 4.56 0.47 2.20
N ARG A 79 5.38 -0.43 1.68
CA ARG A 79 6.08 -0.27 0.40
C ARG A 79 5.13 -0.46 -0.78
N LEU A 80 5.13 0.53 -1.68
CA LEU A 80 4.48 0.42 -2.99
C LEU A 80 5.41 -0.32 -3.96
N LEU A 81 4.97 -1.49 -4.42
CA LEU A 81 5.70 -2.35 -5.35
C LEU A 81 5.47 -1.96 -6.81
N GLY A 82 4.34 -1.34 -7.11
CA GLY A 82 4.00 -1.02 -8.49
C GLY A 82 2.58 -0.55 -8.68
N CYS A 83 2.17 -0.44 -9.95
CA CYS A 83 0.80 -0.09 -10.31
C CYS A 83 0.35 -0.75 -11.62
N CYS A 84 -0.97 -0.84 -11.79
CA CYS A 84 -1.61 -1.18 -13.06
C CYS A 84 -2.38 0.04 -13.60
N ILE A 85 -2.17 0.35 -14.88
CA ILE A 85 -2.81 1.44 -15.61
C ILE A 85 -3.23 0.89 -16.99
N GLU A 86 -4.41 0.30 -17.06
CA GLU A 86 -4.92 -0.31 -18.30
C GLU A 86 -6.39 0.05 -18.52
N GLY A 87 -6.71 0.71 -19.63
CA GLY A 87 -8.06 1.24 -19.88
C GLY A 87 -8.56 2.12 -18.71
N ASN A 88 -9.67 1.71 -18.11
CA ASN A 88 -10.28 2.34 -16.92
C ASN A 88 -9.83 1.71 -15.59
N GLU A 89 -8.86 0.81 -15.61
CA GLU A 89 -8.34 0.19 -14.40
C GLU A 89 -7.16 1.00 -13.86
N ARG A 90 -7.24 1.34 -12.58
CA ARG A 90 -6.16 1.95 -11.82
C ARG A 90 -5.98 1.17 -10.54
N MET A 91 -4.82 0.53 -10.39
CA MET A 91 -4.54 -0.29 -9.21
C MET A 91 -3.16 0.04 -8.68
N LEU A 92 -3.04 0.02 -7.35
CA LEU A 92 -1.79 0.13 -6.64
C LEU A 92 -1.46 -1.23 -6.02
N VAL A 93 -0.23 -1.68 -6.21
CA VAL A 93 0.26 -2.97 -5.73
C VAL A 93 1.25 -2.71 -4.60
N TYR A 94 0.87 -3.10 -3.39
CA TYR A 94 1.65 -2.95 -2.17
C TYR A 94 2.20 -4.29 -1.71
N GLU A 95 3.23 -4.26 -0.85
CA GLU A 95 3.58 -5.43 -0.06
C GLU A 95 2.40 -5.84 0.83
N TYR A 96 2.22 -7.15 1.02
CA TYR A 96 1.18 -7.65 1.90
C TYR A 96 1.62 -7.58 3.37
N MET A 97 0.76 -6.99 4.20
CA MET A 97 0.95 -6.96 5.65
C MET A 97 0.12 -8.09 6.29
N PRO A 98 0.75 -9.16 6.81
CA PRO A 98 0.04 -10.33 7.31
C PRO A 98 -0.74 -10.05 8.60
N GLU A 99 -0.21 -9.14 9.42
CA GLU A 99 -0.90 -8.61 10.57
C GLU A 99 -1.92 -7.57 10.08
N ARG A 100 -3.20 -7.79 10.42
CA ARG A 100 -4.30 -6.89 10.07
C ARG A 100 -4.01 -5.45 10.51
N SER A 101 -4.81 -4.51 10.00
CA SER A 101 -4.71 -3.11 10.39
C SER A 101 -4.83 -2.91 11.91
N LEU A 102 -4.14 -1.89 12.43
CA LEU A 102 -4.02 -1.62 13.87
C LEU A 102 -5.39 -1.41 14.55
N ASP A 103 -6.37 -0.85 13.83
CA ASP A 103 -7.75 -0.69 14.30
C ASP A 103 -8.40 -2.03 14.67
N SER A 104 -8.12 -3.11 13.95
CA SER A 104 -8.64 -4.45 14.25
C SER A 104 -8.17 -4.98 15.61
N PHE A 105 -7.01 -4.52 16.09
CA PHE A 105 -6.44 -4.87 17.39
C PHE A 105 -6.83 -3.89 18.51
N ILE A 106 -7.08 -2.61 18.17
CA ILE A 106 -7.49 -1.60 19.15
C ILE A 106 -9.00 -1.68 19.43
N ILE A 107 -9.81 -1.82 18.38
CA ILE A 107 -11.28 -1.78 18.42
C ILE A 107 -11.85 -3.20 18.56
N GLY A 108 -11.19 -4.21 17.98
CA GLY A 108 -11.67 -5.59 18.00
C GLY A 108 -11.45 -6.32 19.33
N SER A 109 -12.08 -7.50 19.45
CA SER A 109 -11.97 -8.41 20.60
C SER A 109 -10.65 -9.20 20.65
N SER A 110 -9.70 -8.87 19.79
CA SER A 110 -8.41 -9.56 19.69
C SER A 110 -7.48 -9.05 20.79
N GLY A 111 -6.73 -9.95 21.44
CA GLY A 111 -6.04 -9.70 22.71
C GLY A 111 -5.33 -8.34 22.84
N LYS A 112 -5.43 -7.75 24.03
CA LYS A 112 -4.85 -6.43 24.34
C LYS A 112 -3.32 -6.47 24.21
N PHE A 113 -2.75 -5.62 23.36
CA PHE A 113 -1.30 -5.40 23.34
C PHE A 113 -0.79 -4.97 24.71
N SER A 114 0.36 -5.51 25.11
CA SER A 114 1.11 -5.03 26.28
C SER A 114 1.57 -3.59 26.07
N TRP A 115 1.86 -2.86 27.15
CA TRP A 115 2.36 -1.49 27.06
C TRP A 115 3.62 -1.39 26.19
N HIS A 116 4.55 -2.35 26.35
CA HIS A 116 5.77 -2.39 25.56
C HIS A 116 5.49 -2.48 24.04
N VAL A 117 4.55 -3.32 23.62
CA VAL A 117 4.16 -3.43 22.21
C VAL A 117 3.52 -2.13 21.73
N ARG A 118 2.65 -1.51 22.53
CA ARG A 118 2.03 -0.21 22.19
C ARG A 118 3.09 0.88 22.02
N ALA A 119 4.06 0.97 22.92
CA ALA A 119 5.13 1.95 22.84
C ALA A 119 5.94 1.80 21.54
N ARG A 120 6.26 0.55 21.14
CA ARG A 120 6.94 0.27 19.86
C ARG A 120 6.10 0.66 18.64
N ILE A 121 4.78 0.42 18.67
CA ILE A 121 3.88 0.85 17.60
C ILE A 121 3.86 2.39 17.48
N ILE A 122 3.73 3.09 18.61
CA ILE A 122 3.74 4.55 18.65
C ILE A 122 5.05 5.11 18.11
N GLU A 123 6.18 4.55 18.55
CA GLU A 123 7.51 4.95 18.07
C GLU A 123 7.65 4.73 16.56
N GLY A 124 7.23 3.56 16.05
CA GLY A 124 7.26 3.29 14.61
C GLY A 124 6.39 4.25 13.79
N ILE A 125 5.19 4.58 14.28
CA ILE A 125 4.33 5.59 13.64
C ILE A 125 5.02 6.96 13.64
N ALA A 126 5.59 7.38 14.76
CA ALA A 126 6.30 8.66 14.87
C ALA A 126 7.51 8.72 13.93
N GLN A 127 8.29 7.63 13.83
CA GLN A 127 9.42 7.52 12.90
C GLN A 127 8.96 7.60 11.44
N GLY A 128 7.90 6.88 11.07
CA GLY A 128 7.32 6.94 9.72
C GLY A 128 6.83 8.35 9.36
N LEU A 129 6.14 9.02 10.30
CA LEU A 129 5.66 10.40 10.11
C LEU A 129 6.81 11.41 10.02
N LEU A 130 7.81 11.30 10.89
CA LEU A 130 9.01 12.12 10.84
C LEU A 130 9.72 11.98 9.49
N TYR A 131 9.83 10.73 9.01
CA TYR A 131 10.43 10.46 7.71
C TYR A 131 9.70 11.19 6.59
N ILE A 132 8.37 11.05 6.47
CA ILE A 132 7.62 11.68 5.37
C ILE A 132 7.53 13.21 5.47
N HIS A 133 7.66 13.77 6.68
CA HIS A 133 7.57 15.21 6.88
C HIS A 133 8.91 15.92 6.66
N GLU A 134 10.02 15.36 7.16
CA GLU A 134 11.28 16.09 7.28
C GLU A 134 12.47 15.42 6.60
N GLN A 135 12.48 14.08 6.48
CA GLN A 135 13.68 13.34 6.08
C GLN A 135 13.61 12.77 4.66
N SER A 136 12.42 12.61 4.10
CA SER A 136 12.23 12.29 2.70
C SER A 136 12.61 13.48 1.82
N HIS A 137 13.09 13.21 0.61
CA HIS A 137 13.32 14.25 -0.41
C HIS A 137 12.04 14.97 -0.88
N LEU A 138 10.89 14.55 -0.37
CA LEU A 138 9.56 15.08 -0.66
C LEU A 138 8.83 15.24 0.67
N CYS A 139 8.54 16.46 1.10
CA CYS A 139 7.68 16.70 2.25
C CYS A 139 6.24 16.30 1.90
N VAL A 140 5.73 15.26 2.55
CA VAL A 140 4.38 14.71 2.33
C VAL A 140 3.54 14.88 3.57
N VAL A 141 2.45 15.66 3.45
CA VAL A 141 1.43 15.71 4.50
C VAL A 141 0.47 14.55 4.30
N HIS A 142 0.49 13.58 5.22
CA HIS A 142 -0.54 12.54 5.29
C HIS A 142 -1.88 13.17 5.72
N ARG A 143 -2.96 12.90 4.99
CA ARG A 143 -4.31 13.46 5.23
C ARG A 143 -5.36 12.39 5.40
#